data_AF-A0A4Y6KTY1-F1
#
_entry.id   AF-A0A4Y6KTY1-F1
#
_cell.length_a   1.000
_cell.length_b   1.000
_cell.length_c   1.000
_cell.angle_alpha   90.00
_cell.angle_beta   90.00
_cell.angle_gamma   90.00
#
_symmetry.space_group_name_H-M   'P 1'
#
loop_
_entity.id
_entity.type
_entity.pdbx_description
1 polymer ?
#
loop_
_entity_poly.entity_id
_entity_poly.type
_entity_poly.pdbx_seq_one_letter_code
_entity_poly.pdbx_strand_id
1 'polypeptide(L)' 'MRKSRFTEEQMVKILREADRSPVAEVSKKHGVSEQMIYTWRKRFGAMNSDEVNSSVWDFNIGR' A
#
# COMPACT_ATOMS: atom_id res chain seq x y z
N MET A 1 20.83 -3.97 -0.34
CA MET A 1 19.46 -3.44 -0.21
C MET A 1 19.18 -2.56 -1.43
N ARG A 2 18.42 -3.03 -2.43
CA ARG A 2 18.11 -2.22 -3.61
C ARG A 2 17.42 -0.95 -3.11
N LYS A 3 17.95 0.24 -3.44
CA LYS A 3 17.33 1.53 -3.12
C LYS A 3 15.88 1.47 -3.61
N SER A 4 14.91 1.31 -2.70
CA SER A 4 13.51 1.52 -3.03
C SER A 4 13.43 2.90 -3.67
N ARG A 5 12.84 3.02 -4.86
CA ARG A 5 12.69 4.31 -5.55
C ARG A 5 11.87 5.32 -4.73
N PHE A 6 11.22 4.84 -3.66
CA PHE A 6 10.43 5.61 -2.72
C PHE A 6 11.09 5.57 -1.34
N THR A 7 11.20 6.72 -0.69
CA THR A 7 11.63 6.82 0.71
C THR A 7 10.50 6.35 1.63
N GLU A 8 10.83 5.93 2.86
CA GLU A 8 9.81 5.54 3.86
C GLU A 8 8.81 6.67 4.13
N GLU A 9 9.28 7.92 4.16
CA GLU A 9 8.42 9.10 4.29
C GLU A 9 7.42 9.21 3.13
N GLN A 10 7.85 8.95 1.89
CA GLN A 10 6.96 8.93 0.73
C GLN A 10 5.96 7.78 0.83
N MET A 11 6.39 6.59 1.25
CA MET A 11 5.51 5.43 1.43
C MET A 11 4.42 5.72 2.48
N VAL A 12 4.80 6.27 3.64
CA VAL A 12 3.86 6.63 4.72
C VAL A 12 2.90 7.74 4.28
N LYS A 13 3.37 8.75 3.53
CA LYS A 13 2.51 9.82 3.02
C LYS A 13 1.46 9.28 2.04
N ILE A 14 1.87 8.39 1.14
CA ILE A 14 0.97 7.73 0.18
C ILE A 14 -0.04 6.84 0.91
N LEU A 15 0.40 6.06 1.90
CA LEU A 15 -0.50 5.22 2.72
C LEU A 15 -1.55 6.06 3.45
N ARG A 16 -1.15 7.16 4.09
CA ARG A 16 -2.09 8.09 4.76
C ARG A 16 -3.08 8.76 3.81
N GLU A 17 -2.70 8.93 2.55
CA GLU A 17 -3.61 9.45 1.52
C GLU A 17 -4.56 8.34 1.04
N ALA A 18 -4.06 7.12 0.89
CA ALA A 18 -4.85 5.92 0.56
C ALA A 18 -5.82 5.49 1.67
N ASP A 19 -5.62 5.92 2.92
CA ASP A 19 -6.60 5.74 4.00
C ASP A 19 -7.79 6.71 3.90
N ARG A 20 -7.63 7.85 3.21
CA ARG A 20 -8.66 8.89 3.07
C ARG A 20 -9.28 8.96 1.68
N SER A 21 -8.60 8.41 0.68
CA SER A 21 -8.99 8.46 -0.72
C SER A 21 -8.79 7.10 -1.39
N PRO A 22 -9.52 6.80 -2.49
CA PRO A 22 -9.38 5.53 -3.20
C PRO A 22 -7.94 5.26 -3.65
N VAL A 23 -7.46 4.03 -3.41
CA VAL A 23 -6.11 3.58 -3.79
C VAL A 23 -5.85 3.81 -5.28
N ALA A 24 -6.86 3.65 -6.14
CA ALA A 24 -6.79 3.88 -7.58
C ALA A 24 -6.55 5.35 -7.99
N GLU A 25 -6.97 6.32 -7.17
CA GLU A 25 -6.67 7.73 -7.42
C GLU A 25 -5.28 8.09 -6.90
N VAL A 26 -4.95 7.60 -5.71
CA VAL A 26 -3.64 7.80 -5.08
C VAL A 26 -2.52 7.17 -5.92
N SER A 27 -2.77 5.99 -6.52
CA SER A 27 -1.85 5.29 -7.41
C SER A 27 -1.51 6.15 -8.63
N LYS A 28 -2.53 6.67 -9.32
CA LYS A 28 -2.39 7.56 -10.48
C LYS A 28 -1.69 8.86 -10.12
N LYS A 29 -2.02 9.45 -8.97
CA LYS A 29 -1.47 10.74 -8.51
C LYS A 29 0.02 10.66 -8.17
N HIS A 30 0.45 9.57 -7.53
CA HIS A 30 1.85 9.39 -7.09
C HIS A 30 2.68 8.54 -8.05
N GLY A 31 2.09 8.05 -9.14
CA GLY A 31 2.77 7.18 -10.11
C GLY A 31 3.21 5.85 -9.49
N VAL A 32 2.46 5.36 -8.50
CA VAL A 32 2.70 4.08 -7.83
C VAL A 32 1.65 3.08 -8.26
N SER A 33 2.00 1.80 -8.34
CA SER A 33 0.98 0.78 -8.60
C SER A 33 0.14 0.55 -7.36
N GLU A 34 -1.15 0.27 -7.56
CA GLU A 34 -2.06 -0.08 -6.46
C GLU A 34 -1.51 -1.26 -5.65
N GLN A 35 -0.93 -2.24 -6.35
CA GLN A 35 -0.24 -3.40 -5.76
C GLN A 35 0.86 -3.00 -4.77
N MET A 36 1.63 -1.94 -5.09
CA MET A 36 2.68 -1.44 -4.22
C MET A 36 2.10 -0.81 -2.95
N ILE A 37 1.00 -0.07 -3.07
CA ILE A 37 0.28 0.49 -1.91
C ILE A 37 -0.23 -0.64 -1.00
N TYR A 38 -0.84 -1.69 -1.56
CA TYR A 38 -1.26 -2.85 -0.76
C TYR A 38 -0.08 -3.56 -0.10
N THR A 39 1.05 -3.70 -0.80
CA THR A 39 2.28 -4.29 -0.25
C THR A 39 2.81 -3.47 0.92
N TRP A 40 2.82 -2.14 0.80
CA TRP A 40 3.19 -1.23 1.88
C TRP A 40 2.19 -1.31 3.03
N ARG A 41 0.88 -1.41 2.75
CA ARG A 41 -0.15 -1.55 3.78
C ARG A 41 -0.01 -2.86 4.55
N LYS A 42 0.37 -3.97 3.88
CA LYS A 42 0.69 -5.23 4.55
C LYS A 42 1.93 -5.11 5.43
N ARG A 43 2.97 -4.44 4.94
CA ARG A 43 4.25 -4.28 5.63
C ARG A 43 4.20 -3.31 6.82
N PHE A 44 3.48 -2.20 6.69
CA PHE A 44 3.32 -1.17 7.73
C PHE A 44 2.05 -1.38 8.59
N GLY A 45 1.04 -2.05 8.05
CA GLY A 45 -0.20 -2.39 8.75
C GLY A 45 -0.06 -3.61 9.66
N ALA A 46 0.76 -4.60 9.30
CA ALA A 46 1.16 -5.66 10.25
C ALA A 46 1.99 -5.14 11.43
N MET A 47 2.48 -3.89 11.35
CA MET A 47 3.17 -3.22 12.45
C MET A 47 2.20 -2.50 13.42
N ASN A 48 0.93 -2.34 13.03
CA ASN A 48 -0.11 -1.65 13.82
C ASN A 48 -1.36 -2.51 14.10
N SER A 49 -1.51 -3.65 13.43
CA SER A 49 -2.64 -4.55 13.57
C SER A 49 -2.12 -5.99 13.59
N ASP A 50 -1.84 -6.47 14.79
CA ASP A 50 -2.26 -7.83 15.14
C ASP A 50 -3.75 -7.91 14.78
N GLU A 51 -4.18 -8.96 14.07
CA GLU A 51 -5.61 -9.21 13.74
C GLU A 51 -6.24 -8.36 12.62
N VAL A 52 -5.87 -8.58 11.35
CA VAL A 52 -6.87 -8.56 10.26
C VAL A 52 -6.57 -9.64 9.23
N ASN A 53 -7.21 -10.79 9.45
CA ASN A 53 -7.66 -11.80 8.48
C ASN A 53 -7.30 -11.55 6.99
N SER A 54 -6.15 -12.08 6.58
CA SER A 54 -5.68 -12.15 5.18
C SER A 54 -6.41 -13.26 4.40
N SER A 55 -7.72 -13.13 4.20
CA SER A 55 -8.49 -14.04 3.32
C SER A 55 -9.51 -13.35 2.41
N VAL A 56 -9.79 -12.06 2.61
CA VAL A 56 -10.81 -11.33 1.81
C VAL A 56 -10.20 -10.48 0.67
N TRP A 57 -8.87 -10.31 0.64
CA TRP A 57 -8.20 -9.39 -0.28
C TRP A 57 -7.36 -10.07 -1.38
N ASP A 58 -7.40 -11.40 -1.48
CA ASP A 58 -6.58 -12.16 -2.45
C ASP A 58 -7.19 -12.22 -3.86
N PHE A 59 -8.39 -11.67 -4.07
CA PHE A 59 -8.98 -11.67 -5.40
C PHE A 59 -8.62 -10.40 -6.15
N ASN A 60 -7.72 -10.54 -7.13
CA ASN A 60 -7.38 -9.57 -8.18
C ASN A 60 -6.03 -8.84 -8.07
N ILE A 61 -4.97 -9.59 -7.73
CA ILE A 61 -3.63 -9.28 -8.27
C ILE A 61 -3.22 -10.45 -9.16
N GLY A 62 -3.58 -10.37 -10.45
CA GLY A 62 -3.01 -11.21 -11.49
C GLY A 62 -3.97 -12.15 -12.21
N ARG A 63 -4.90 -11.58 -12.98
CA ARG A 63 -5.07 -11.94 -14.40
C ARG A 63 -5.67 -10.78 -15.17
#